data_AF-A0A8D0L354-F1
#
_entry.id   AF-A0A8D0L354-F1
#
_cell.length_a   1.000
_cell.length_b   1.000
_cell.length_c   1.000
_cell.angle_alpha   90.00
_cell.angle_beta   90.00
_cell.angle_gamma   90.00
#
_symmetry.space_group_name_H-M   'P 1'
#
loop_
_entity.id
_entity.type
_entity.pdbx_description
1 polymer ?
#
loop_
_entity_poly.entity_id
_entity_poly.type
_entity_poly.pdbx_seq_one_letter_code
_entity_poly.pdbx_strand_id
1 'polypeptide(L)'
;MANQMTEKVGLVHGLPYVSDRQGFAATLEQVYFGTSHPRSYISAHVTGFKCVTGMSCLMRKDVLDQAGGLIAFAQYIAEDYFMAKAIADR
;
A
#
# COMPACT_ATOMS: atom_id res chain seq x y z
N MET A 1 -11.38 4.74 0.06
CA MET A 1 -10.53 3.87 -0.77
C MET A 1 -11.27 3.39 -2.01
N ALA A 2 -12.40 2.69 -1.89
CA ALA A 2 -13.18 2.22 -3.04
C ALA A 2 -13.59 3.33 -4.02
N ASN A 3 -14.01 4.50 -3.53
CA ASN A 3 -14.38 5.64 -4.39
C ASN A 3 -13.21 6.19 -5.25
N GLN A 4 -11.96 5.88 -4.90
CA GLN A 4 -10.79 6.30 -5.68
C GLN A 4 -10.45 5.29 -6.79
N MET A 5 -11.11 4.13 -6.80
CA MET A 5 -10.94 3.10 -7.83
C MET A 5 -11.77 3.46 -9.07
N THR A 6 -11.24 4.37 -9.88
CA THR A 6 -11.82 4.70 -11.21
C THR A 6 -11.34 3.72 -12.26
N GLU A 7 -11.95 3.69 -13.45
CA GLU A 7 -11.58 2.76 -14.55
C GLU A 7 -10.10 2.81 -14.95
N LYS A 8 -9.42 3.95 -14.75
CA LYS A 8 -8.02 4.15 -15.10
C LYS A 8 -7.04 3.83 -13.96
N VAL A 9 -7.55 3.37 -12.82
CA VAL A 9 -6.74 3.06 -11.64
C VAL A 9 -6.62 1.54 -11.50
N GLY A 10 -5.39 1.04 -11.46
CA GLY A 10 -5.09 -0.38 -11.25
C GLY A 10 -4.92 -0.76 -9.78
N LEU A 11 -4.47 0.18 -8.94
CA LEU A 11 -4.23 -0.03 -7.52
C LEU A 11 -4.52 1.26 -6.73
N VAL A 12 -5.22 1.11 -5.61
CA VAL A 12 -5.40 2.13 -4.58
C VAL A 12 -4.89 1.56 -3.27
N HIS A 13 -4.07 2.30 -2.54
CA HIS A 13 -3.68 1.93 -1.18
C HIS A 13 -3.98 3.08 -0.21
N GLY A 14 -4.26 2.73 1.04
CA GLY A 14 -4.41 3.69 2.12
C GLY A 14 -3.08 3.95 2.82
N LEU A 15 -2.98 5.11 3.47
CA LEU A 15 -1.98 5.29 4.52
C LEU A 15 -2.30 4.31 5.66
N PRO A 16 -1.33 3.52 6.14
CA PRO A 16 -1.56 2.66 7.29
C PRO A 16 -1.83 3.51 8.52
N TYR A 17 -2.89 3.15 9.23
CA TYR A 17 -3.25 3.75 10.49
C TYR A 17 -3.70 2.65 11.45
N VAL A 18 -3.38 2.82 12.73
CA VAL A 18 -3.71 1.86 13.78
C VAL A 18 -4.91 2.39 14.54
N SER A 19 -5.92 1.55 14.72
CA SER A 19 -7.09 1.89 15.54
C SER A 19 -6.69 2.11 17.01
N ASP A 20 -7.48 2.92 17.71
CA ASP A 20 -7.23 3.21 19.12
C ASP A 20 -7.26 1.92 19.94
N ARG A 21 -6.16 1.64 20.63
CA ARG A 21 -6.00 0.48 21.52
C ARG A 21 -5.30 0.92 22.79
N GLN A 22 -5.57 0.23 23.89
CA GLN A 22 -4.99 0.56 25.19
C GLN A 22 -3.56 0.04 25.33
N GLY A 23 -2.72 0.77 26.07
CA GLY A 23 -1.37 0.37 26.44
C GLY A 23 -0.24 1.12 25.72
N PHE A 24 0.97 0.99 26.26
CA PHE A 24 2.14 1.71 25.79
C PHE A 24 2.54 1.34 24.36
N ALA A 25 2.61 0.04 24.04
CA ALA A 25 2.95 -0.43 22.69
C ALA A 25 1.95 0.08 21.64
N ALA A 26 0.65 0.06 21.96
CA ALA A 26 -0.39 0.62 21.09
C ALA A 26 -0.19 2.12 20.85
N THR A 27 0.14 2.88 21.89
CA THR A 27 0.43 4.31 21.78
C THR A 27 1.64 4.57 20.88
N LEU A 28 2.73 3.79 21.05
CA LEU A 28 3.92 3.90 20.21
C LEU A 28 3.61 3.62 18.74
N GLU A 29 2.88 2.55 18.46
CA GLU A 29 2.47 2.20 17.09
C GLU A 29 1.60 3.30 16.47
N GLN A 30 0.63 3.83 17.22
CA GLN A 30 -0.24 4.90 16.75
C GLN A 30 0.54 6.20 16.46
N VAL A 31 1.50 6.57 17.31
CA VAL A 31 2.38 7.72 17.05
C VAL A 31 3.26 7.48 15.82
N TYR A 32 3.81 6.27 15.66
CA TYR A 32 4.64 5.94 14.50
C TYR A 32 3.86 5.97 13.18
N PHE A 33 2.73 5.26 13.11
CA PHE A 33 1.88 5.19 11.91
C PHE A 33 1.08 6.46 11.66
N GLY A 34 0.80 7.26 12.69
CA GLY A 34 0.15 8.56 12.56
C GLY A 34 1.09 9.71 12.18
N THR A 35 2.41 9.57 12.37
CA THR A 35 3.36 10.67 12.13
C THR A 35 4.54 10.29 11.24
N SER A 36 5.44 9.42 11.71
CA SER A 36 6.71 9.12 11.03
C SER A 36 6.53 8.37 9.73
N HIS A 37 5.62 7.40 9.68
CA HIS A 37 5.40 6.59 8.49
C HIS A 37 4.72 7.39 7.35
N PRO A 38 3.67 8.21 7.59
CA PRO A 38 3.08 9.09 6.58
C PRO A 38 4.06 10.10 6.01
N ARG A 39 5.01 10.62 6.81
CA ARG A 39 6.06 11.52 6.29
C ARG A 39 6.87 10.84 5.18
N SER A 40 7.28 9.59 5.38
CA SER A 40 8.01 8.83 4.36
C SER A 40 7.18 8.62 3.09
N TYR A 41 5.88 8.36 3.24
CA TYR A 41 4.94 8.22 2.11
C TYR A 41 4.80 9.50 1.29
N ILE A 42 4.63 10.65 1.96
CA ILE A 42 4.54 11.95 1.28
C ILE A 42 5.85 12.24 0.56
N SER A 43 7.00 12.02 1.21
CA SER A 43 8.31 12.17 0.58
C SER A 43 8.46 11.28 -0.65
N ALA A 44 8.04 10.01 -0.56
CA ALA A 44 8.07 9.07 -1.68
C ALA A 44 7.19 9.56 -2.85
N HIS A 45 5.97 10.02 -2.56
CA HIS A 45 5.08 10.59 -3.55
C HIS A 45 5.69 11.82 -4.25
N VAL A 46 6.28 12.75 -3.50
CA VAL A 46 6.94 13.95 -4.05
C VAL A 46 8.16 13.60 -4.92
N THR A 47 8.88 12.54 -4.57
CA THR A 47 10.08 12.10 -5.29
C THR A 47 9.78 11.10 -6.41
N GLY A 48 8.52 10.73 -6.63
CA GLY A 48 8.11 9.76 -7.64
C GLY A 48 8.43 8.30 -7.29
N PHE A 49 8.89 8.03 -6.06
CA PHE A 49 9.07 6.67 -5.57
C PHE A 49 7.70 6.06 -5.22
N LYS A 50 7.41 4.90 -5.81
CA LYS A 50 6.22 4.11 -5.51
C LYS A 50 6.41 3.47 -4.13
N CYS A 51 5.61 3.86 -3.16
CA CYS A 51 5.65 3.29 -1.81
C CYS A 51 4.27 2.71 -1.49
N VAL A 52 4.14 1.40 -1.59
CA VAL A 52 2.91 0.67 -1.24
C VAL A 52 3.27 -0.35 -0.17
N THR A 53 2.56 -0.32 0.95
CA THR A 53 2.68 -1.30 2.03
C THR A 53 1.29 -1.75 2.46
N GLY A 54 1.13 -3.05 2.74
CA GLY A 54 -0.04 -3.87 2.44
C GLY A 54 -1.24 -3.69 3.36
N MET A 55 -1.18 -2.76 4.30
CA MET A 55 -2.34 -2.44 5.11
C MET A 55 -3.33 -1.61 4.28
N SER A 56 -4.42 -2.28 3.89
CA SER A 56 -5.53 -1.71 3.12
C SER A 56 -5.14 -1.32 1.68
N CYS A 57 -5.05 -2.31 0.80
CA CYS A 57 -4.89 -2.14 -0.64
C CYS A 57 -6.10 -2.69 -1.40
N LEU A 58 -6.54 -1.97 -2.44
CA LEU A 58 -7.53 -2.42 -3.40
C LEU A 58 -6.85 -2.49 -4.77
N MET A 59 -6.90 -3.66 -5.39
CA MET A 59 -6.27 -3.90 -6.70
C MET A 59 -7.32 -4.38 -7.70
N ARG A 60 -7.19 -3.95 -8.96
CA ARG A 60 -8.04 -4.44 -10.03
C ARG A 60 -7.61 -5.85 -10.42
N LYS A 61 -8.57 -6.79 -10.37
CA LYS A 61 -8.28 -8.21 -10.55
C LYS A 61 -7.69 -8.54 -11.93
N ASP A 62 -8.29 -8.04 -12.99
CA ASP A 62 -7.83 -8.26 -14.37
C ASP A 62 -6.39 -7.75 -14.59
N VAL A 63 -6.03 -6.60 -14.03
CA VAL A 63 -4.67 -6.04 -14.12
C VAL A 63 -3.68 -6.87 -13.31
N LEU A 64 -4.08 -7.34 -12.13
CA LEU A 64 -3.26 -8.23 -11.30
C LEU A 64 -3.08 -9.62 -11.95
N ASP A 65 -4.12 -10.17 -12.57
CA ASP A 65 -4.06 -11.44 -13.29
C ASP A 65 -3.13 -11.33 -14.51
N GLN A 66 -3.17 -10.22 -15.23
CA GLN A 66 -2.17 -9.90 -16.27
C GLN A 66 -0.75 -9.79 -15.69
N ALA A 67 -0.59 -9.48 -14.40
CA ALA A 67 0.69 -9.47 -13.67
C ALA A 67 1.19 -10.86 -13.23
N GLY A 68 0.49 -11.94 -13.60
CA GLY A 68 0.80 -13.28 -13.14
C GLY A 68 0.05 -13.68 -11.87
N GLY A 69 -0.90 -12.85 -11.42
CA GLY A 69 -1.71 -13.09 -10.23
C GLY A 69 -0.91 -13.05 -8.93
N LEU A 70 -1.56 -13.39 -7.83
CA LEU A 70 -0.94 -13.37 -6.49
C LEU A 70 0.26 -14.33 -6.36
N ILE A 71 0.22 -15.47 -7.07
CA ILE A 71 1.26 -16.50 -6.95
C ILE A 71 2.62 -16.00 -7.43
N ALA A 72 2.65 -15.10 -8.42
CA ALA A 72 3.89 -14.52 -8.93
C ALA A 72 4.65 -13.69 -7.87
N PHE A 73 3.92 -13.16 -6.89
CA PHE A 73 4.47 -12.31 -5.84
C PHE A 73 4.63 -13.00 -4.49
N ALA A 74 4.15 -14.24 -4.33
CA ALA A 74 4.17 -15.00 -3.08
C ALA A 74 5.58 -15.29 -2.52
N GLN A 75 6.62 -15.14 -3.36
CA GLN A 75 8.02 -15.26 -2.97
C GLN A 75 8.58 -14.03 -2.22
N TYR A 76 7.85 -12.91 -2.22
CA TYR A 76 8.28 -11.66 -1.61
C TYR A 76 7.59 -11.42 -0.27
N ILE A 77 8.32 -10.88 0.70
CA ILE A 77 7.75 -10.35 1.96
C ILE A 77 7.12 -8.97 1.76
N ALA A 78 7.54 -8.26 0.70
CA ALA A 78 6.98 -6.97 0.29
C ALA A 78 6.19 -7.14 -1.02
N GLU A 79 5.34 -8.17 -1.06
CA GLU A 79 4.57 -8.55 -2.24
C GLU A 79 3.69 -7.43 -2.76
N ASP A 80 3.15 -6.61 -1.86
CA ASP A 80 2.37 -5.38 -2.09
C ASP A 80 3.12 -4.34 -2.95
N TYR A 81 4.37 -4.07 -2.61
CA TYR A 81 5.26 -3.17 -3.34
C TYR A 81 5.53 -3.72 -4.74
N PHE A 82 5.85 -5.01 -4.86
CA PHE A 82 6.12 -5.63 -6.16
C PHE A 82 4.87 -5.71 -7.03
N MET A 83 3.70 -5.97 -6.45
CA MET A 83 2.41 -5.87 -7.14
C MET A 83 2.18 -4.45 -7.67
N ALA A 84 2.36 -3.43 -6.82
CA ALA A 84 2.18 -2.04 -7.22
C ALA A 84 3.15 -1.62 -8.32
N LYS A 85 4.40 -2.06 -8.24
CA LYS A 85 5.40 -1.83 -9.27
C LYS A 85 4.99 -2.49 -10.59
N ALA A 86 4.60 -3.77 -10.57
CA ALA A 86 4.19 -4.49 -11.77
C ALA A 86 2.93 -3.90 -12.44
N ILE A 87 2.01 -3.35 -11.65
CA ILE A 87 0.82 -2.64 -12.14
C ILE A 87 1.20 -1.30 -12.75
N ALA A 88 2.12 -0.55 -12.14
CA ALA A 88 2.47 0.81 -12.55
C ALA A 88 3.54 0.89 -13.65
N ASP A 89 4.27 -0.18 -13.92
CA ASP A 89 5.28 -0.25 -14.98
C ASP A 89 4.68 -0.64 -16.35
N ARG A 90 3.35 -0.78 -16.43
CA ARG A 90 2.59 -1.10 -17.65
C ARG A 90 1.75 0.10 -18.08
#